data_AF-A0ABD1MU94-F1
#
_entry.id   AF-A0ABD1MU94-F1
#
_cell.length_a   1.000
_cell.length_b   1.000
_cell.length_c   1.000
_cell.angle_alpha   90.00
_cell.angle_beta   90.00
_cell.angle_gamma   90.00
#
_symmetry.space_group_name_H-M   'P 1'
#
loop_
_entity.id
_entity.type
_entity.pdbx_description
1 polymer ?
#
loop_
_entity_poly.entity_id
_entity_poly.type
_entity_poly.pdbx_seq_one_letter_code
_entity_poly.pdbx_strand_id
1 'polypeptide(L)'
;MFPPSVLLQHGVAVYKAAQKPGEFIITFPRSYHAGFSQGFNCGEAVNFAIGDWFPLGAAASNRYAHLRVRSLIPYEELLCKEAMLVYKS
;
A
#
# COMPACT_ATOMS: atom_id res chain seq x y z
N MET A 1 -18.57 -1.36 1.63
CA MET A 1 -17.81 -0.43 2.50
C MET A 1 -18.30 -0.62 3.92
N PHE A 2 -17.41 -0.91 4.88
CA PHE A 2 -17.80 -1.00 6.29
C PHE A 2 -17.80 0.40 6.92
N PRO A 3 -18.83 0.78 7.69
CA PRO A 3 -18.78 2.02 8.45
C PRO A 3 -17.59 2.02 9.43
N PRO A 4 -16.83 3.13 9.55
CA PRO A 4 -15.74 3.23 10.53
C PRO A 4 -16.15 2.84 11.96
N SER A 5 -17.40 3.12 12.33
CA SER A 5 -17.96 2.76 13.64
C SER A 5 -17.92 1.26 13.92
N VAL A 6 -18.18 0.42 12.91
CA VAL A 6 -18.15 -1.05 13.08
C VAL A 6 -16.73 -1.52 13.38
N LEU A 7 -15.73 -0.96 12.69
CA LEU A 7 -14.31 -1.30 12.92
C LEU A 7 -13.85 -0.86 14.31
N LEU A 8 -14.20 0.37 14.70
CA LEU A 8 -13.88 0.92 16.03
C LEU A 8 -14.52 0.09 17.16
N GLN A 9 -15.77 -0.36 17.00
CA GLN A 9 -16.44 -1.25 17.96
C GLN A 9 -15.71 -2.59 18.14
N HIS A 10 -15.01 -3.06 17.12
CA HIS A 10 -14.21 -4.30 17.16
C HIS A 10 -12.72 -4.03 17.47
N GLY A 11 -12.38 -2.86 18.00
CA GLY A 11 -11.02 -2.52 18.41
C GLY A 11 -10.03 -2.29 17.28
N VAL A 12 -10.50 -2.14 16.04
CA VAL A 12 -9.65 -1.80 14.89
C VAL A 12 -9.45 -0.29 14.88
N ALA A 13 -8.19 0.16 14.92
CA ALA A 13 -7.86 1.57 14.82
C ALA A 13 -8.26 2.14 13.45
N VAL A 14 -9.01 3.24 13.47
CA VAL A 14 -9.44 3.95 12.26
C VAL A 14 -9.13 5.43 12.39
N TYR A 15 -8.56 6.01 11.34
CA TYR A 15 -8.21 7.43 11.25
C TYR A 15 -8.89 8.05 10.04
N LYS A 16 -9.12 9.37 10.10
CA LYS A 16 -9.77 10.14 9.03
C LYS A 16 -8.87 11.27 8.57
N ALA A 17 -8.75 11.43 7.25
CA ALA A 17 -8.13 12.58 6.60
C ALA A 17 -9.12 13.21 5.61
N ALA A 18 -9.03 14.53 5.41
CA ALA A 18 -9.81 15.26 4.41
C ALA A 18 -8.83 15.93 3.44
N GLN A 19 -8.72 15.40 2.22
CA GLN A 19 -7.83 15.92 1.19
C GLN A 19 -8.47 17.11 0.46
N LYS A 20 -7.74 18.22 0.36
CA LYS A 20 -8.11 19.41 -0.43
C LYS A 20 -7.29 19.49 -1.72
N PRO A 21 -7.72 20.32 -2.70
CA PRO A 21 -6.93 20.54 -3.92
C PRO A 21 -5.50 20.99 -3.61
N GLY A 22 -4.52 20.35 -4.26
CA GLY A 22 -3.09 20.61 -4.05
C GLY A 22 -2.46 19.83 -2.88
N GLU A 23 -3.23 19.06 -2.11
CA GLU A 23 -2.71 18.22 -1.02
C GLU A 23 -2.44 16.78 -1.46
N PHE A 24 -1.47 16.15 -0.81
CA PHE A 24 -1.15 14.74 -0.97
C PHE A 24 -1.72 13.90 0.17
N ILE A 25 -2.11 12.66 -0.14
CA ILE A 25 -2.37 11.61 0.85
C ILE A 25 -1.36 10.49 0.62
N ILE A 26 -0.57 10.17 1.64
CA ILE A 26 0.39 9.07 1.60
C ILE A 26 -0.22 7.86 2.30
N THR A 27 -0.28 6.73 1.59
CA THR A 27 -0.74 5.43 2.13
C THR A 27 0.47 4.55 2.38
N PHE A 28 0.61 4.04 3.60
CA PHE A 28 1.71 3.17 3.99
C PHE A 28 1.46 1.71 3.59
N PRO A 29 2.51 0.87 3.49
CA PRO A 29 2.33 -0.55 3.22
C PRO A 29 1.38 -1.21 4.22
N ARG A 30 0.44 -2.02 3.73
CA ARG A 30 -0.59 -2.71 4.53
C ARG A 30 -1.58 -1.80 5.29
N SER A 31 -1.62 -0.49 5.03
CA SER A 31 -2.67 0.37 5.58
C SER A 31 -3.92 0.32 4.69
N TYR A 32 -4.96 -0.38 5.17
CA TYR A 32 -6.28 -0.34 4.54
C TYR A 32 -6.85 1.07 4.58
N HIS A 33 -7.38 1.53 3.44
CA HIS A 33 -7.98 2.85 3.31
C HIS A 33 -9.26 2.76 2.48
N ALA A 34 -10.21 3.65 2.78
CA ALA A 34 -11.45 3.83 2.03
C ALA A 34 -11.84 5.31 2.14
N GLY A 35 -12.58 5.80 1.16
CA GLY A 35 -12.97 7.21 1.12
C GLY A 35 -14.05 7.48 0.08
N PHE A 36 -14.44 8.74 -0.02
CA PHE A 36 -15.42 9.23 -0.98
C PHE A 36 -15.13 10.69 -1.31
N SER A 37 -15.56 11.13 -2.50
CA SER A 37 -15.45 12.54 -2.91
C SER A 37 -16.63 13.35 -2.37
N GLN A 38 -16.35 14.57 -1.88
CA GLN A 38 -17.39 15.51 -1.43
C GLN A 38 -18.12 16.23 -2.58
N GLY A 39 -17.67 16.03 -3.82
CA GLY A 39 -18.19 16.67 -5.04
C GLY A 39 -17.34 16.27 -6.25
N PHE A 40 -17.53 16.97 -7.37
CA PHE A 40 -16.69 16.78 -8.56
C PHE A 40 -15.22 17.12 -8.25
N ASN A 41 -14.31 16.21 -8.57
CA ASN A 41 -12.88 16.41 -8.42
C ASN A 41 -12.10 15.60 -9.47
N CYS A 42 -10.78 15.83 -9.51
CA CYS A 42 -9.81 15.04 -10.26
C CYS A 42 -8.65 14.73 -9.31
N GLY A 43 -8.25 13.46 -9.26
CA GLY A 43 -7.12 13.00 -8.46
C GLY A 43 -6.33 11.94 -9.23
N GLU A 44 -5.05 11.86 -8.95
CA GLU A 44 -4.13 10.87 -9.53
C GLU A 44 -3.41 10.15 -8.38
N ALA A 45 -3.08 8.88 -8.58
CA ALA A 45 -2.40 8.07 -7.60
C ALA A 45 -1.33 7.19 -8.25
N VAL A 46 -0.23 6.98 -7.54
CA VAL A 46 0.86 6.11 -7.95
C VAL A 46 1.32 5.25 -6.77
N ASN A 47 1.75 4.02 -7.06
CA ASN A 47 2.42 3.18 -6.08
C ASN A 47 3.93 3.40 -6.18
N PHE A 48 4.60 3.47 -5.03
CA PHE A 48 6.05 3.58 -4.97
C PHE A 48 6.60 2.66 -3.87
N ALA A 49 7.87 2.32 -3.98
CA ALA A 49 8.60 1.52 -3.00
C ALA A 49 9.94 2.20 -2.70
N ILE A 50 10.33 2.17 -1.44
CA ILE A 50 11.63 2.64 -0.94
C ILE A 50 12.36 1.46 -0.27
N GLY A 51 13.65 1.61 0.10
CA GLY A 51 14.49 0.47 0.51
C GLY A 51 13.92 -0.39 1.65
N ASP A 52 13.20 0.21 2.59
CA ASP A 52 12.54 -0.48 3.72
C ASP A 52 11.26 -1.25 3.32
N TRP A 53 10.80 -1.14 2.07
CA TRP A 53 9.65 -1.88 1.55
C TRP A 53 9.97 -3.36 1.31
N PHE A 54 11.23 -3.73 1.03
CA PHE A 54 11.59 -5.09 0.62
C PHE A 54 11.13 -6.19 1.60
N PRO A 55 11.29 -6.06 2.93
CA PRO A 55 10.76 -7.04 3.88
C PRO A 55 9.23 -7.19 3.81
N LEU A 56 8.50 -6.10 3.54
CA LEU A 56 7.05 -6.10 3.41
C LEU A 56 6.62 -6.75 2.08
N GLY A 57 7.38 -6.53 1.01
CA GLY A 57 7.24 -7.20 -0.28
C GLY A 57 7.41 -8.72 -0.16
N ALA A 58 8.42 -9.20 0.59
CA ALA A 58 8.61 -10.63 0.84
C ALA A 58 7.42 -11.24 1.59
N ALA A 59 6.95 -10.56 2.64
CA ALA A 59 5.78 -11.01 3.40
C ALA A 59 4.52 -11.09 2.52
N ALA A 60 4.35 -10.13 1.60
CA ALA A 60 3.25 -10.15 0.63
C ALA A 60 3.40 -11.30 -0.39
N SER A 61 4.58 -11.53 -0.95
CA SER A 61 4.86 -12.64 -1.88
C SER A 61 4.51 -13.99 -1.23
N ASN A 62 5.00 -14.22 -0.01
CA ASN A 62 4.67 -15.40 0.77
C ASN A 62 3.16 -15.54 0.98
N ARG A 63 2.47 -14.46 1.39
CA ARG A 63 1.01 -14.50 1.60
C ARG A 63 0.25 -14.82 0.31
N TYR A 64 0.65 -14.26 -0.83
CA TYR A 64 0.03 -14.56 -2.12
C TYR A 64 0.22 -16.03 -2.52
N ALA A 65 1.40 -16.59 -2.30
CA ALA A 65 1.65 -18.02 -2.52
C ALA A 65 0.72 -18.90 -1.66
N HIS A 66 0.55 -18.57 -0.37
CA HIS A 66 -0.36 -19.30 0.53
C HIS A 66 -1.82 -19.20 0.10
N LEU A 67 -2.24 -18.02 -0.36
CA LEU A 67 -3.60 -17.78 -0.86
C LEU A 67 -3.81 -18.32 -2.30
N ARG A 68 -2.76 -18.86 -2.94
CA ARG A 68 -2.76 -19.29 -4.35
C ARG A 68 -3.18 -18.18 -5.32
N VAL A 69 -2.81 -16.94 -4.99
CA VAL A 69 -3.03 -15.75 -5.81
C VAL A 69 -1.74 -15.41 -6.53
N ARG A 70 -1.81 -15.09 -7.82
CA ARG A 70 -0.64 -14.66 -8.59
C ARG A 70 -0.21 -13.26 -8.12
N SER A 71 1.06 -13.10 -7.73
CA SER A 71 1.62 -11.78 -7.49
C SER A 71 1.72 -11.01 -8.81
N LEU A 72 1.30 -9.73 -8.81
CA LEU A 72 1.51 -8.84 -9.95
C LEU A 72 2.98 -8.40 -10.09
N ILE A 73 3.69 -8.28 -8.98
CA ILE A 73 5.08 -7.84 -8.96
C ILE A 73 5.96 -9.08 -8.83
N PRO A 74 6.92 -9.32 -9.77
CA PRO A 74 7.92 -10.37 -9.62
C PRO A 74 8.94 -9.94 -8.55
N TYR A 75 8.60 -10.18 -7.29
CA TYR A 75 9.33 -9.66 -6.13
C TYR A 75 10.80 -10.11 -6.12
N GLU A 76 11.05 -11.39 -6.38
CA GLU A 76 12.39 -11.97 -6.34
C GLU A 76 13.28 -11.40 -7.46
N GLU A 77 12.72 -11.17 -8.65
CA GLU A 77 13.43 -10.55 -9.76
C GLU A 77 13.79 -9.09 -9.44
N LEU A 78 12.85 -8.34 -8.87
CA LEU A 78 13.07 -6.95 -8.46
C LEU A 78 14.16 -6.86 -7.38
N LEU A 79 14.11 -7.74 -6.37
CA LEU A 79 15.11 -7.80 -5.30
C LEU A 79 16.51 -8.08 -5.86
N CYS A 80 16.65 -9.07 -6.74
CA CYS A 80 17.93 -9.38 -7.37
C CYS A 80 18.46 -8.22 -8.21
N LYS A 81 17.60 -7.52 -8.96
CA LYS A 81 17.98 -6.36 -9.76
C LYS A 81 18.49 -5.20 -8.90
N GLU A 82 17.76 -4.84 -7.84
CA GLU A 82 18.20 -3.78 -6.92
C GLU A 82 19.47 -4.16 -6.17
N ALA A 83 19.62 -5.41 -5.73
CA ALA A 83 20.84 -5.89 -5.08
C ALA A 83 22.07 -5.80 -6.01
N MET A 84 21.90 -6.08 -7.30
CA MET A 84 22.97 -5.90 -8.29
C MET A 84 23.35 -4.44 -8.52
N LEU A 85 22.41 -3.50 -8.38
CA LEU A 85 22.71 -2.07 -8.47
C LEU A 85 23.51 -1.60 -7.26
N VAL A 86 23.12 -2.02 -6.05
CA VAL A 86 23.84 -1.71 -4.80
C VAL A 86 25.23 -2.34 -4.76
N TYR A 87 25.42 -3.54 -5.31
CA TYR A 87 26.74 -4.16 -5.37
C TYR A 87 27.72 -3.42 -6.31
N LYS A 88 27.19 -2.74 -7.34
CA LYS A 88 28.00 -2.03 -8.34
C LYS A 88 28.33 -0.58 -7.97
N SER A 89 27.64 -0.02 -6.98
CA SER A 89 27.91 1.33 -6.43
C SER A 89 29.03 1.30 -5.40
#